data_AF-G9ZCF8-F1
#
_entry.id   AF-G9ZCF8-F1
#
_cell.length_a   1.000
_cell.length_b   1.000
_cell.length_c   1.000
_cell.angle_alpha   90.00
_cell.angle_beta   90.00
_cell.angle_gamma   90.00
#
_symmetry.space_group_name_H-M   'P 1'
#
loop_
_entity.id
_entity.type
_entity.pdbx_description
1 polymer ?
#
loop_
_entity_poly.entity_id
_entity_poly.type
_entity_poly.pdbx_seq_one_letter_code
_entity_poly.pdbx_strand_id
1 'polypeptide(L)'
;MANAAAEDDPALDNARRTYEETKQQREAFSDEQTQAEIEQQDIAALDADAETRLKAAYRRASQLCHPDRVSAEHKAQAEQLFKELGQAYKKKDLPTVERILAQLQRGIFTAASDTLSDTAALHARIAELRENLAALRAEIATLQDDDTYTLLRGFADEAAYQTYLAEQCAILAGELEQLYTLLRSLTEAADDPGNAADAVDNEFFF
;
A
#
# COMPACT_ATOMS: atom_id res chain seq x y z
N MET A 1 41.26 -44.95 74.83
CA MET A 1 40.06 -44.32 75.40
C MET A 1 40.37 -42.83 75.49
N ALA A 2 39.88 -42.01 74.54
CA ALA A 2 38.64 -41.22 74.65
C ALA A 2 38.64 -40.38 75.95
N ASN A 3 38.56 -39.05 75.95
CA ASN A 3 37.72 -38.17 75.14
C ASN A 3 38.30 -36.74 75.13
N ALA A 4 38.18 -36.07 73.98
CA ALA A 4 38.39 -34.64 73.86
C ALA A 4 37.21 -33.90 74.52
N ALA A 5 37.51 -33.04 75.50
CA ALA A 5 36.57 -32.04 75.98
C ALA A 5 37.09 -30.69 75.48
N ALA A 6 36.45 -30.21 74.42
CA ALA A 6 36.60 -28.85 73.92
C ALA A 6 36.16 -27.90 75.03
N GLU A 7 37.09 -27.13 75.56
CA GLU A 7 36.77 -25.89 76.27
C GLU A 7 36.36 -24.88 75.19
N ASP A 8 35.04 -24.80 74.96
CA ASP A 8 34.41 -23.72 74.23
C ASP A 8 34.69 -22.41 74.99
N ASP A 9 35.78 -21.73 74.66
CA ASP A 9 36.06 -20.37 75.13
C ASP A 9 35.18 -19.40 74.32
N PRO A 10 34.09 -18.86 74.91
CA PRO A 10 33.12 -18.04 74.19
C PRO A 10 33.74 -16.73 73.67
N ALA A 11 34.88 -16.31 74.22
CA ALA A 11 35.60 -15.13 73.74
C ALA A 11 36.29 -15.39 72.38
N LEU A 12 36.81 -16.59 72.16
CA LEU A 12 37.52 -16.95 70.92
C LEU A 12 36.54 -17.15 69.75
N ASP A 13 35.38 -17.74 70.02
CA ASP A 13 34.32 -17.93 69.02
C ASP A 13 33.67 -16.60 68.62
N ASN A 14 33.49 -15.69 69.58
CA ASN A 14 32.97 -14.34 69.31
C ASN A 14 34.00 -13.48 68.53
N ALA A 15 35.30 -13.62 68.83
CA ALA A 15 36.36 -12.97 68.05
C ALA A 15 36.43 -13.49 66.60
N ARG A 16 36.16 -14.78 66.37
CA ARG A 16 36.07 -15.36 65.02
C ARG A 16 34.86 -14.86 64.25
N ARG A 17 33.67 -14.86 64.88
CA ARG A 17 32.44 -14.33 64.24
C ARG A 17 32.57 -12.87 63.86
N THR A 18 33.04 -12.03 64.78
CA THR A 18 33.26 -10.60 64.51
C THR A 18 34.28 -10.36 63.40
N TYR A 19 35.35 -11.17 63.32
CA TYR A 19 36.30 -11.11 62.22
C TYR A 19 35.68 -11.52 60.87
N GLU A 20 34.90 -12.61 60.85
CA GLU A 20 34.21 -13.08 59.64
C GLU A 20 33.12 -12.10 59.18
N GLU A 21 32.34 -11.54 60.09
CA GLU A 21 31.35 -10.49 59.80
C GLU A 21 32.02 -9.24 59.24
N THR A 22 33.13 -8.80 59.83
CA THR A 22 33.88 -7.63 59.34
C THR A 22 34.48 -7.90 57.94
N LYS A 23 34.94 -9.12 57.70
CA LYS A 23 35.47 -9.54 56.39
C LYS A 23 34.36 -9.57 55.33
N GLN A 24 33.20 -10.15 55.65
CA GLN A 24 32.05 -10.21 54.76
C GLN A 24 31.49 -8.82 54.45
N GLN A 25 31.41 -7.94 55.44
CA GLN A 25 31.00 -6.54 55.22
C GLN A 25 31.97 -5.79 54.31
N ARG A 26 33.28 -6.05 54.43
CA ARG A 26 34.29 -5.44 53.56
C ARG A 26 34.21 -5.97 52.12
N GLU A 27 33.99 -7.27 51.95
CA GLU A 27 33.79 -7.90 50.64
C GLU A 27 32.49 -7.38 50.00
N ALA A 28 31.38 -7.37 50.73
CA ALA A 28 30.11 -6.82 50.24
C ALA A 28 30.19 -5.34 49.85
N PHE A 29 30.90 -4.52 50.63
CA PHE A 29 31.13 -3.11 50.29
C PHE A 29 32.01 -2.94 49.05
N SER A 30 33.02 -3.80 48.87
CA SER A 30 33.87 -3.81 47.67
C SER A 30 33.08 -4.21 46.42
N ASP A 31 32.18 -5.19 46.55
CA ASP A 31 31.34 -5.68 45.47
C ASP A 31 30.25 -4.66 45.11
N GLU A 32 29.61 -4.01 46.10
CA GLU A 32 28.68 -2.89 45.86
C GLU A 32 29.39 -1.71 45.20
N GLN A 33 30.63 -1.39 45.60
CA GLN A 33 31.37 -0.28 45.02
C GLN A 33 31.77 -0.57 43.56
N THR A 34 32.21 -1.80 43.26
CA THR A 34 32.52 -2.21 41.87
C THR A 34 31.27 -2.31 41.01
N GLN A 35 30.15 -2.80 41.56
CA GLN A 35 28.89 -2.88 40.83
C GLN A 35 28.29 -1.49 40.58
N ALA A 36 28.35 -0.57 41.54
CA ALA A 36 27.97 0.83 41.34
C ALA A 36 28.87 1.55 40.34
N GLU A 37 30.18 1.24 40.30
CA GLU A 37 31.10 1.76 39.29
C GLU A 37 30.79 1.21 37.89
N ILE A 38 30.41 -0.06 37.76
CA ILE A 38 29.99 -0.67 36.49
C ILE A 38 28.65 -0.09 36.02
N GLU A 39 27.67 0.04 36.91
CA GLU A 39 26.38 0.66 36.59
C GLU A 39 26.54 2.14 36.22
N GLN A 40 27.41 2.89 36.92
CA GLN A 40 27.74 4.26 36.54
C GLN A 40 28.52 4.33 35.23
N GLN A 41 29.39 3.36 34.93
CA GLN A 41 30.09 3.27 33.64
C GLN A 41 29.15 2.91 32.49
N ASP A 42 28.16 2.04 32.68
CA ASP A 42 27.15 1.71 31.67
C ASP A 42 26.18 2.88 31.46
N ILE A 43 25.77 3.59 32.52
CA ILE A 43 24.97 4.82 32.40
C ILE A 43 25.79 5.94 31.74
N ALA A 44 27.09 6.09 32.07
CA ALA A 44 27.97 7.09 31.47
C ALA A 44 28.38 6.73 30.02
N ALA A 45 28.47 5.45 29.67
CA ALA A 45 28.67 5.00 28.30
C ALA A 45 27.40 5.22 27.47
N LEU A 46 26.21 4.98 28.03
CA LEU A 46 24.95 5.40 27.41
C LEU A 46 24.79 6.92 27.34
N ASP A 47 25.31 7.72 28.28
CA ASP A 47 25.23 9.20 28.25
C ASP A 47 26.25 9.81 27.27
N ALA A 48 27.50 9.32 27.24
CA ALA A 48 28.49 9.76 26.26
C ALA A 48 28.12 9.32 24.83
N ASP A 49 27.59 8.10 24.66
CA ASP A 49 27.08 7.62 23.39
C ASP A 49 25.77 8.32 23.00
N ALA A 50 24.87 8.61 23.94
CA ALA A 50 23.67 9.42 23.68
C ALA A 50 24.02 10.85 23.32
N GLU A 51 25.01 11.48 23.96
CA GLU A 51 25.46 12.83 23.60
C GLU A 51 26.14 12.86 22.23
N THR A 52 26.95 11.85 21.89
CA THR A 52 27.57 11.76 20.56
C THR A 52 26.52 11.48 19.48
N ARG A 53 25.56 10.59 19.72
CA ARG A 53 24.40 10.34 18.85
C ARG A 53 23.52 11.58 18.71
N LEU A 54 23.24 12.31 19.78
CA LEU A 54 22.49 13.55 19.78
C LEU A 54 23.19 14.62 18.95
N LYS A 55 24.50 14.83 19.15
CA LYS A 55 25.32 15.77 18.36
C LYS A 55 25.39 15.36 16.88
N ALA A 56 25.56 14.07 16.61
CA ALA A 56 25.61 13.55 15.24
C ALA A 56 24.26 13.70 14.52
N ALA A 57 23.16 13.36 15.20
CA ALA A 57 21.81 13.50 14.71
C ALA A 57 21.44 14.96 14.48
N TYR A 58 21.77 15.85 15.42
CA TYR A 58 21.56 17.29 15.28
C TYR A 58 22.32 17.88 14.09
N ARG A 59 23.60 17.51 13.90
CA ARG A 59 24.41 17.97 12.76
C ARG A 59 23.81 17.53 11.42
N ARG A 60 23.41 16.27 11.31
CA ARG A 60 22.78 15.72 10.10
C ARG A 60 21.42 16.37 9.83
N ALA A 61 20.59 16.52 10.86
CA ALA A 61 19.29 17.17 10.75
C ALA A 61 19.45 18.64 10.34
N SER A 62 20.36 19.39 10.97
CA SER A 62 20.65 20.79 10.64
C SER A 62 21.15 20.99 9.21
N GLN A 63 21.93 20.03 8.68
CA GLN A 63 22.36 20.06 7.28
C GLN A 63 21.20 19.81 6.31
N LEU A 64 20.20 19.01 6.70
CA LEU A 64 19.04 18.70 5.87
C LEU A 64 17.98 19.82 5.91
N CYS A 65 17.80 20.49 7.05
CA CYS A 65 16.86 21.60 7.20
C CYS A 65 17.50 23.00 7.06
N HIS A 66 18.72 23.10 6.51
CA HIS A 66 19.36 24.40 6.31
C HIS A 66 18.58 25.23 5.28
N PRO A 67 18.22 26.49 5.57
CA PRO A 67 17.38 27.32 4.69
C PRO A 67 17.98 27.58 3.29
N ASP A 68 19.30 27.37 3.11
CA ASP A 68 19.97 27.43 1.80
C ASP A 68 19.77 26.20 0.93
N ARG A 69 19.39 25.05 1.49
CA ARG A 69 19.22 23.79 0.74
C ARG A 69 17.77 23.45 0.42
N VAL A 70 16.85 24.27 0.92
CA VAL A 70 15.42 24.04 0.84
C VAL A 70 14.81 25.03 -0.16
N SER A 71 13.90 24.56 -1.01
CA SER A 71 13.19 25.41 -1.99
C SER A 71 12.41 26.53 -1.28
N ALA A 72 12.19 27.65 -1.97
CA ALA A 72 11.56 28.84 -1.38
C ALA A 72 10.20 28.54 -0.71
N GLU A 73 9.46 27.56 -1.23
CA GLU A 73 8.16 27.11 -0.71
C GLU A 73 8.25 26.46 0.68
N HIS A 74 9.36 25.77 0.97
CA HIS A 74 9.56 25.05 2.23
C HIS A 74 10.46 25.80 3.22
N LYS A 75 10.93 27.02 2.90
CA LYS A 75 11.81 27.80 3.79
C LYS A 75 11.17 28.10 5.15
N ALA A 76 9.91 28.51 5.17
CA ALA A 76 9.19 28.81 6.41
C ALA A 76 9.03 27.55 7.30
N GLN A 77 8.79 26.40 6.67
CA GLN A 77 8.64 25.12 7.36
C GLN A 77 9.99 24.59 7.87
N ALA A 78 11.05 24.73 7.07
CA ALA A 78 12.41 24.40 7.46
C ALA A 78 12.89 25.26 8.64
N GLU A 79 12.57 26.55 8.67
CA GLU A 79 12.88 27.44 9.81
C GLU A 79 12.16 27.01 11.10
N GLN A 80 10.89 26.59 11.01
CA GLN A 80 10.13 26.09 12.15
C GLN A 80 10.72 24.77 12.68
N LEU A 81 10.99 23.81 11.78
CA LEU A 81 11.66 22.55 12.13
C LEU A 81 13.06 22.78 12.71
N PHE A 82 13.81 23.77 12.20
CA PHE A 82 15.13 24.12 12.73
C PHE A 82 15.03 24.66 14.17
N LYS A 83 14.02 25.47 14.46
CA LYS A 83 13.74 25.96 15.83
C LYS A 83 13.34 24.81 16.75
N GLU A 84 12.48 23.90 16.30
CA GLU A 84 12.06 22.72 17.08
C GLU A 84 13.24 21.78 17.36
N LEU A 85 14.06 21.51 16.35
CA LEU A 85 15.29 20.72 16.46
C LEU A 85 16.27 21.35 17.47
N GLY A 86 16.45 22.67 17.41
CA GLY A 86 17.30 23.41 18.36
C GLY A 86 16.77 23.35 19.80
N GLN A 87 15.45 23.37 19.98
CA GLN A 87 14.82 23.21 21.30
C GLN A 87 14.98 21.78 21.83
N ALA A 88 14.79 20.76 20.99
CA ALA A 88 15.00 19.37 21.36
C ALA A 88 16.46 19.09 21.75
N TYR A 89 17.41 19.66 20.99
CA TYR A 89 18.84 19.58 21.31
C TYR A 89 19.18 20.23 22.66
N LYS A 90 18.63 21.43 22.95
CA LYS A 90 18.82 22.09 24.25
C LYS A 90 18.25 21.28 25.43
N LYS A 91 17.18 20.54 25.21
CA LYS A 91 16.56 19.66 26.21
C LYS A 91 17.23 18.28 26.31
N LYS A 92 18.30 18.03 25.52
CA LYS A 92 18.95 16.71 25.37
C LYS A 92 17.96 15.58 25.04
N ASP A 93 16.91 15.90 24.28
CA ASP A 93 15.87 14.95 23.91
C ASP A 93 16.27 14.18 22.64
N LEU A 94 17.03 13.10 22.83
CA LEU A 94 17.49 12.21 21.77
C LEU A 94 16.35 11.63 20.91
N PRO A 95 15.26 11.04 21.47
CA PRO A 95 14.22 10.45 20.64
C PRO A 95 13.50 11.48 19.77
N THR A 96 13.30 12.71 20.27
CA THR A 96 12.71 13.78 19.46
C THR A 96 13.64 14.23 18.32
N VAL A 97 14.94 14.36 18.58
CA VAL A 97 15.93 14.71 17.54
C VAL A 97 16.04 13.60 16.47
N GLU A 98 16.03 12.33 16.86
CA GLU A 98 16.05 11.19 15.94
C GLU A 98 14.78 11.10 15.09
N ARG A 99 13.61 11.36 15.69
CA ARG A 99 12.34 11.46 14.96
C ARG A 99 12.39 12.55 13.90
N ILE A 100 12.85 13.74 14.26
CA ILE A 100 12.99 14.87 13.33
C ILE A 100 13.99 14.53 12.21
N LEU A 101 15.12 13.90 12.56
CA LEU A 101 16.10 13.43 11.57
C LEU A 101 15.49 12.42 10.58
N ALA A 102 14.74 11.44 11.06
CA ALA A 102 14.09 10.44 10.20
C ALA A 102 13.04 11.07 9.27
N GLN A 103 12.31 12.10 9.74
CA GLN A 103 11.38 12.88 8.91
C GLN A 103 12.13 13.67 7.82
N LEU A 104 13.20 14.37 8.19
CA LEU A 104 14.04 15.13 7.27
C LEU A 104 14.74 14.24 6.23
N GLN A 105 15.19 13.04 6.61
CA GLN A 105 15.79 12.07 5.69
C GLN A 105 14.79 11.53 4.65
N ARG A 106 13.51 11.48 5.00
CA ARG A 106 12.42 11.14 4.06
C ARG A 106 11.99 12.32 3.19
N GLY A 107 12.59 13.50 3.36
CA GLY A 107 12.24 14.73 2.64
C GLY A 107 10.96 15.40 3.16
N ILE A 108 10.51 15.04 4.36
CA ILE A 108 9.29 15.59 4.96
C ILE A 108 9.70 16.80 5.81
N PHE A 109 9.39 18.01 5.32
CA PHE A 109 9.68 19.28 6.00
C PHE A 109 8.49 19.81 6.82
N THR A 110 7.43 19.02 7.02
CA THR A 110 6.20 19.48 7.67
C THR A 110 6.17 19.15 9.17
N ALA A 111 5.58 20.06 9.96
CA ALA A 111 5.33 19.83 11.38
C ALA A 111 4.31 18.71 11.59
N ALA A 112 4.36 18.00 12.72
CA ALA A 112 3.49 16.83 12.97
C ALA A 112 1.98 17.11 12.79
N SER A 113 1.52 18.34 13.07
CA SER A 113 0.13 18.74 12.84
C SER A 113 -0.23 18.83 11.36
N ASP A 114 0.69 19.30 10.52
CA ASP A 114 0.47 19.41 9.07
C ASP A 114 0.56 18.04 8.38
N THR A 115 1.38 17.12 8.90
CA THR A 115 1.43 15.74 8.38
C THR A 115 0.09 15.01 8.49
N LEU A 116 -0.70 15.29 9.52
CA LEU A 116 -2.04 14.70 9.66
C LEU A 116 -3.04 15.28 8.65
N SER A 117 -2.92 16.58 8.36
CA SER A 117 -3.74 17.26 7.34
C SER A 117 -3.38 16.77 5.92
N ASP A 118 -2.10 16.68 5.60
CA ASP A 118 -1.63 16.21 4.29
C ASP A 118 -1.98 14.73 4.08
N THR A 119 -1.87 13.91 5.12
CA THR A 119 -2.29 12.50 5.01
C THR A 119 -3.79 12.38 4.82
N ALA A 120 -4.63 13.16 5.52
CA ALA A 120 -6.07 13.14 5.30
C ALA A 120 -6.44 13.57 3.85
N ALA A 121 -5.80 14.63 3.33
CA ALA A 121 -5.98 15.08 1.96
C ALA A 121 -5.55 14.02 0.92
N LEU A 122 -4.43 13.33 1.17
CA LEU A 122 -3.97 12.22 0.33
C LEU A 122 -4.95 11.03 0.36
N HIS A 123 -5.49 10.67 1.53
CA HIS A 123 -6.48 9.59 1.62
C HIS A 123 -7.78 9.95 0.89
N ALA A 124 -8.23 11.21 0.99
CA ALA A 124 -9.39 11.69 0.25
C ALA A 124 -9.14 11.61 -1.27
N ARG A 125 -7.96 12.05 -1.74
CA ARG A 125 -7.61 11.96 -3.17
C ARG A 125 -7.50 10.51 -3.66
N ILE A 126 -6.96 9.62 -2.83
CA ILE A 126 -6.90 8.18 -3.14
C ILE A 126 -8.31 7.60 -3.25
N ALA A 127 -9.23 7.98 -2.36
CA ALA A 127 -10.62 7.52 -2.40
C ALA A 127 -11.32 7.97 -3.69
N GLU A 128 -11.20 9.25 -4.05
CA GLU A 128 -11.73 9.81 -5.30
C GLU A 128 -11.17 9.09 -6.54
N LEU A 129 -9.85 8.88 -6.59
CA LEU A 129 -9.22 8.17 -7.70
C LEU A 129 -9.70 6.72 -7.82
N ARG A 130 -9.94 6.04 -6.69
CA ARG A 130 -10.50 4.68 -6.69
C ARG A 130 -11.93 4.63 -7.20
N GLU A 131 -12.74 5.61 -6.83
CA GLU A 131 -14.11 5.75 -7.31
C GLU A 131 -14.15 6.01 -8.82
N ASN A 132 -13.34 6.95 -9.31
CA ASN A 132 -13.19 7.22 -10.74
C ASN A 132 -12.72 5.98 -11.51
N LEU A 133 -11.79 5.21 -10.94
CA LEU A 133 -11.30 3.98 -11.54
C LEU A 133 -12.40 2.90 -11.57
N ALA A 134 -13.22 2.79 -10.52
CA ALA A 134 -14.37 1.90 -10.50
C ALA A 134 -15.42 2.29 -11.55
N ALA A 135 -15.72 3.58 -11.69
CA ALA A 135 -16.63 4.10 -12.71
C ALA A 135 -16.12 3.81 -14.13
N LEU A 136 -14.86 4.13 -14.43
CA LEU A 136 -14.24 3.83 -15.73
C LEU A 136 -14.22 2.34 -16.05
N ARG A 137 -13.98 1.47 -15.05
CA ARG A 137 -14.06 0.02 -15.24
C ARG A 137 -15.48 -0.44 -15.56
N ALA A 138 -16.49 0.14 -14.90
CA ALA A 138 -17.88 -0.16 -15.20
C ALA A 138 -18.24 0.28 -16.62
N GLU A 139 -17.82 1.49 -17.04
CA GLU A 139 -18.02 1.98 -18.40
C GLU A 139 -17.36 1.06 -19.44
N ILE A 140 -16.11 0.64 -19.21
CA ILE A 140 -15.43 -0.31 -20.09
C ILE A 140 -16.18 -1.64 -20.15
N ALA A 141 -16.66 -2.16 -19.03
CA ALA A 141 -17.45 -3.40 -19.02
C ALA A 141 -18.74 -3.24 -19.84
N THR A 142 -19.46 -2.12 -19.70
CA THR A 142 -20.66 -1.87 -20.51
C THR A 142 -20.37 -1.75 -21.99
N LEU A 143 -19.24 -1.14 -22.37
CA LEU A 143 -18.81 -1.06 -23.77
C LEU A 143 -18.36 -2.41 -24.32
N GLN A 144 -17.81 -3.28 -23.47
CA GLN A 144 -17.41 -4.63 -23.85
C GLN A 144 -18.59 -5.58 -24.00
N ASP A 145 -19.65 -5.39 -23.20
CA ASP A 145 -20.90 -6.14 -23.27
C ASP A 145 -21.79 -5.69 -24.46
N ASP A 146 -21.46 -4.57 -25.12
CA ASP A 146 -22.16 -4.15 -26.34
C ASP A 146 -21.93 -5.18 -27.45
N ASP A 147 -23.04 -5.66 -28.04
CA ASP A 147 -23.05 -6.61 -29.15
C ASP A 147 -22.18 -6.13 -30.31
N THR A 148 -22.13 -4.81 -30.53
CA THR A 148 -21.31 -4.18 -31.57
C THR A 148 -19.82 -4.39 -31.32
N TYR A 149 -19.38 -4.22 -30.07
CA TYR A 149 -17.97 -4.42 -29.69
C TYR A 149 -17.58 -5.88 -29.76
N THR A 150 -18.46 -6.78 -29.30
CA THR A 150 -18.24 -8.23 -29.37
C THR A 150 -18.12 -8.71 -30.82
N LEU A 151 -18.98 -8.20 -31.70
CA LEU A 151 -18.93 -8.49 -33.13
C LEU A 151 -17.63 -7.98 -33.74
N LEU A 152 -17.26 -6.72 -33.50
CA LEU A 152 -16.04 -6.11 -34.05
C LEU A 152 -14.76 -6.81 -33.55
N ARG A 153 -14.73 -7.26 -32.29
CA ARG A 153 -13.61 -8.02 -31.71
C ARG A 153 -13.36 -9.35 -32.43
N GLY A 154 -14.37 -9.92 -33.07
CA GLY A 154 -14.25 -11.16 -33.83
C GLY A 154 -13.44 -11.03 -35.13
N PHE A 155 -13.18 -9.81 -35.60
CA PHE A 155 -12.48 -9.55 -36.85
C PHE A 155 -11.03 -9.13 -36.60
N ALA A 156 -10.11 -9.67 -37.41
CA ALA A 156 -8.67 -9.41 -37.27
C ALA A 156 -8.29 -7.99 -37.74
N ASP A 157 -8.96 -7.50 -38.78
CA ASP A 157 -8.74 -6.19 -39.37
C ASP A 157 -10.02 -5.62 -39.98
N GLU A 158 -9.98 -4.34 -40.35
CA GLU A 158 -11.10 -3.65 -40.98
C GLU A 158 -11.47 -4.31 -42.32
N ALA A 159 -10.50 -4.83 -43.07
CA ALA A 159 -10.75 -5.50 -44.35
C ALA A 159 -11.57 -6.79 -44.20
N ALA A 160 -11.31 -7.60 -43.17
CA ALA A 160 -12.10 -8.79 -42.86
C ALA A 160 -13.54 -8.44 -42.48
N TYR A 161 -13.73 -7.38 -41.68
CA TYR A 161 -15.07 -6.89 -41.35
C TYR A 161 -15.83 -6.39 -42.58
N GLN A 162 -15.19 -5.62 -43.45
CA GLN A 162 -15.80 -5.13 -44.70
C GLN A 162 -16.15 -6.27 -45.66
N THR A 163 -15.31 -7.32 -45.71
CA THR A 163 -15.58 -8.51 -46.53
C THR A 163 -16.79 -9.27 -46.00
N TYR A 164 -16.86 -9.50 -44.69
CA TYR A 164 -18.02 -10.12 -44.05
C TYR A 164 -19.31 -9.33 -44.32
N LEU A 165 -19.29 -8.01 -44.18
CA LEU A 165 -20.45 -7.17 -44.50
C LEU A 165 -20.87 -7.28 -45.97
N ALA A 166 -19.91 -7.27 -46.90
CA ALA A 166 -20.19 -7.40 -48.33
C ALA A 166 -20.84 -8.76 -48.65
N GLU A 167 -20.37 -9.83 -48.03
CA GLU A 167 -20.96 -11.17 -48.15
C GLU A 167 -22.39 -11.22 -47.60
N GLN A 168 -22.63 -10.68 -46.40
CA GLN A 168 -23.97 -10.62 -45.82
C GLN A 168 -24.94 -9.80 -46.69
N CYS A 169 -24.50 -8.68 -47.24
CA CYS A 169 -25.30 -7.87 -48.18
C CYS A 169 -25.64 -8.64 -49.46
N ALA A 170 -24.69 -9.41 -50.01
CA ALA A 170 -24.93 -10.21 -51.20
C ALA A 170 -25.93 -11.35 -50.94
N ILE A 171 -25.84 -12.01 -49.77
CA ILE A 171 -26.77 -13.05 -49.35
C ILE A 171 -28.18 -12.48 -49.22
N LEU A 172 -28.35 -11.39 -48.47
CA LEU A 172 -29.64 -10.74 -48.27
C LEU A 172 -30.26 -10.24 -49.58
N ALA A 173 -29.44 -9.70 -50.49
CA ALA A 173 -29.90 -9.31 -51.82
C ALA A 173 -30.42 -10.52 -52.61
N GLY A 174 -29.71 -11.65 -52.56
CA GLY A 174 -30.15 -12.90 -53.20
C GLY A 174 -31.43 -13.46 -52.58
N GLU A 175 -31.57 -13.43 -51.26
CA GLU A 175 -32.81 -13.83 -50.58
C GLU A 175 -33.98 -12.93 -50.96
N LEU A 176 -33.77 -11.62 -51.06
CA LEU A 176 -34.79 -10.69 -51.54
C LEU A 176 -35.21 -11.02 -52.98
N GLU A 177 -34.27 -11.28 -53.88
CA GLU A 177 -34.57 -11.68 -55.25
C GLU A 177 -35.37 -12.99 -55.31
N GLN A 178 -35.01 -13.98 -54.48
CA GLN A 178 -35.77 -15.24 -54.37
C GLN A 178 -37.19 -15.00 -53.86
N LEU A 179 -37.37 -14.16 -52.84
CA LEU A 179 -38.70 -13.79 -52.36
C LEU A 179 -39.50 -13.04 -53.41
N TYR A 180 -38.88 -12.12 -54.16
CA TYR A 180 -39.55 -11.42 -55.26
C TYR A 180 -39.98 -12.36 -56.38
N THR A 181 -39.12 -13.29 -56.79
CA THR A 181 -39.47 -14.29 -57.81
C THR A 181 -40.58 -15.23 -57.35
N LEU A 182 -40.58 -15.64 -56.09
CA LEU A 182 -41.65 -16.46 -55.50
C LEU A 182 -42.97 -15.68 -55.39
N LEU A 183 -42.93 -14.42 -54.99
CA LEU A 183 -44.12 -13.56 -54.95
C LEU A 183 -44.69 -13.39 -56.37
N ARG A 184 -43.82 -13.15 -57.36
CA ARG A 184 -44.19 -13.02 -58.75
C ARG A 184 -44.86 -14.29 -59.31
N SER A 185 -44.29 -15.46 -59.06
CA SER A 185 -44.86 -16.73 -59.54
C SER A 185 -46.21 -17.03 -58.88
N LEU A 186 -46.38 -16.67 -57.61
CA LEU A 186 -47.68 -16.80 -56.92
C LEU A 186 -48.73 -15.81 -57.46
N THR A 187 -48.34 -14.60 -57.86
CA THR A 187 -49.26 -13.65 -58.51
C THR A 187 -49.62 -14.07 -59.93
N GLU A 188 -48.67 -14.58 -60.72
CA GLU A 188 -48.92 -15.07 -62.08
C GLU A 188 -49.80 -16.34 -62.06
N ALA A 189 -49.66 -17.21 -61.06
CA ALA A 189 -50.54 -18.37 -60.86
C ALA A 189 -51.95 -18.01 -60.37
N ALA A 190 -52.13 -16.85 -59.73
CA ALA A 190 -53.45 -16.34 -59.35
C ALA A 190 -54.19 -15.67 -60.53
N ASP A 191 -53.43 -15.19 -61.52
CA ASP A 191 -53.94 -14.51 -62.73
C ASP A 191 -54.16 -15.46 -63.92
N ASP A 192 -53.85 -16.76 -63.80
CA ASP A 192 -54.13 -17.79 -64.83
C ASP A 192 -55.36 -18.65 -64.47
N PRO A 193 -56.58 -18.26 -64.88
CA PRO A 193 -57.79 -19.09 -64.77
C PRO A 193 -57.83 -20.24 -65.80
N GLY A 194 -56.73 -20.52 -66.51
CA GLY A 194 -56.67 -21.38 -67.69
C GLY A 194 -56.12 -22.79 -67.49
N ASN A 195 -56.50 -23.52 -66.43
CA ASN A 195 -56.27 -24.98 -66.39
C ASN A 195 -57.34 -25.79 -65.64
N ALA A 196 -58.59 -25.34 -65.66
CA ALA A 196 -59.73 -26.07 -65.10
C ALA A 196 -60.69 -26.62 -66.18
N ALA A 197 -60.21 -26.87 -67.41
CA ALA A 197 -61.10 -27.17 -68.54
C ALA A 197 -60.75 -28.41 -69.39
N ASP A 198 -59.94 -29.36 -68.91
CA ASP A 198 -59.62 -30.56 -69.70
C ASP A 198 -59.75 -31.89 -68.92
N ALA A 199 -60.78 -32.00 -68.07
CA ALA A 199 -61.10 -33.26 -67.39
C ALA A 199 -62.60 -33.45 -67.12
N VAL A 200 -63.47 -33.24 -68.11
CA VAL A 200 -64.82 -33.85 -68.11
C VAL A 200 -65.40 -33.80 -69.53
N ASP A 201 -65.15 -34.85 -70.30
CA ASP A 201 -66.15 -35.38 -71.24
C ASP A 201 -65.79 -36.81 -71.59
N ASN A 202 -66.13 -37.73 -70.67
CA ASN A 202 -66.40 -39.11 -71.03
C ASN A 202 -67.64 -39.58 -70.26
N GLU A 203 -68.71 -39.80 -71.03
CA GLU A 203 -69.94 -40.54 -70.73
C GLU A 203 -70.88 -40.05 -69.62
N PHE A 204 -71.96 -39.34 -70.01
CA PHE A 204 -73.33 -39.71 -69.58
C PHE A 204 -74.42 -39.13 -70.51
N PHE A 205 -75.45 -39.96 -70.79
CA PHE A 205 -76.65 -39.79 -71.65
C PHE A 205 -76.44 -40.04 -73.16
N PHE A 206 -76.96 -41.13 -73.78
CA PHE A 206 -78.16 -41.95 -73.56
C PHE A 206 -77.90 -43.45 -73.72
#